data_AF-A0A935JWD7-F1
#
_entry.id   AF-A0A935JWD7-F1
#
_cell.length_a   1.000
_cell.length_b   1.000
_cell.length_c   1.000
_cell.angle_alpha   90.00
_cell.angle_beta   90.00
_cell.angle_gamma   90.00
#
_symmetry.space_group_name_H-M   'P 1'
#
loop_
_entity.id
_entity.type
_entity.pdbx_description
1 polymer ?
#
loop_
_entity_poly.entity_id
_entity_poly.type
_entity_poly.pdbx_seq_one_letter_code
_entity_poly.pdbx_strand_id
1 'polypeptide(L)'
;MSLFDLFIIYFAAGAPFGVYKVTTLKGAVTVNVVIGLLLQIVLWPVFTVRMLVGDSGSAEAGNELDRLQSEIEHLAFTDGSASAIFDFREVFARYTGLSQAANVEVGSGQVSDIFEIGKSENPQLATAILARRNREKLIFHQMTARNEFVDVISGLAIDQPEVIALATQVAVCVKDELAIEELAALTSHSSPSNSKKDHPVAIAA
;
A
#
# COMPACT_ATOMS: atom_id res chain seq x y z
N MET A 1 -10.23 -14.99 36.02
CA MET A 1 -10.18 -15.64 34.69
C MET A 1 -9.64 -17.04 34.89
N SER A 2 -10.36 -18.08 34.45
CA SER A 2 -9.88 -19.45 34.68
C SER A 2 -8.73 -19.77 33.73
N LEU A 3 -7.83 -20.68 34.13
CA LEU A 3 -6.77 -21.19 33.24
C LEU A 3 -7.37 -21.76 31.94
N PHE A 4 -8.59 -22.29 32.02
CA PHE A 4 -9.33 -22.83 30.88
C PHE A 4 -9.73 -21.74 29.88
N ASP A 5 -10.18 -20.57 30.34
CA ASP A 5 -10.49 -19.42 29.48
C ASP A 5 -9.25 -18.93 28.72
N LEU A 6 -8.10 -18.99 29.39
CA LEU A 6 -6.82 -18.57 28.82
C LEU A 6 -6.36 -19.54 27.71
N PHE A 7 -6.59 -20.85 27.88
CA PHE A 7 -6.36 -21.83 26.81
C PHE A 7 -7.30 -21.64 25.62
N ILE A 8 -8.58 -21.35 25.86
CA ILE A 8 -9.56 -21.11 24.78
C ILE A 8 -9.13 -19.93 23.93
N ILE A 9 -8.75 -18.80 24.54
CA ILE A 9 -8.31 -17.60 23.83
C ILE A 9 -7.00 -17.88 23.08
N TYR A 10 -6.07 -18.59 23.71
CA TYR A 10 -4.79 -18.95 23.09
C TYR A 10 -4.97 -19.79 21.83
N PHE A 11 -5.84 -20.80 21.86
CA PHE A 11 -6.13 -21.65 20.70
C PHE A 11 -7.00 -20.96 19.65
N ALA A 12 -7.93 -20.08 20.06
CA ALA A 12 -8.72 -19.28 19.14
C ALA A 12 -7.85 -18.33 18.31
N ALA A 13 -6.84 -17.72 18.93
CA ALA A 13 -5.86 -16.88 18.23
C ALA A 13 -4.89 -17.69 17.34
N GLY A 14 -4.56 -18.92 17.73
CA GLY A 14 -3.69 -19.82 16.96
C GLY A 14 -4.36 -20.56 15.81
N ALA A 15 -5.69 -20.70 15.83
CA ALA A 15 -6.46 -21.47 14.84
C ALA A 15 -6.27 -21.01 13.37
N PRO A 16 -6.22 -19.70 13.05
CA PRO A 16 -5.97 -19.22 11.69
C PRO A 16 -4.64 -19.72 11.10
N PHE A 17 -3.60 -19.89 11.93
CA PHE A 17 -2.28 -20.38 11.48
C PHE A 17 -2.30 -21.87 11.14
N GLY A 18 -3.06 -22.66 11.91
CA GLY A 18 -3.30 -24.07 11.59
C GLY A 18 -4.04 -24.22 10.25
N VAL A 19 -5.09 -23.43 10.05
CA VAL A 19 -5.87 -23.40 8.79
C VAL A 19 -4.98 -22.98 7.61
N TYR A 20 -4.21 -21.91 7.76
CA TYR A 20 -3.28 -21.42 6.73
C TYR A 20 -2.30 -22.52 6.26
N LYS A 21 -1.77 -23.30 7.21
CA LYS A 21 -0.86 -24.40 6.90
C LYS A 21 -1.58 -25.59 6.24
N VAL A 22 -2.79 -25.94 6.69
CA VAL A 22 -3.61 -26.98 6.03
C VAL A 22 -3.91 -26.58 4.58
N THR A 23 -4.21 -25.31 4.32
CA THR A 23 -4.47 -24.82 2.96
C THR A 23 -3.21 -24.76 2.09
N THR A 24 -2.01 -24.75 2.67
CA THR A 24 -0.73 -24.74 1.94
C THR A 24 -0.06 -26.12 1.81
N LEU A 25 -0.48 -27.12 2.58
CA LEU A 25 -0.01 -28.50 2.47
C LEU A 25 -0.72 -29.25 1.33
N LYS A 26 0.02 -29.66 0.29
CA LYS A 26 -0.48 -30.50 -0.81
C LYS A 26 0.29 -31.83 -0.87
N GLY A 27 -0.37 -32.93 -0.53
CA GLY A 27 0.18 -34.29 -0.55
C GLY A 27 -0.54 -35.23 0.42
N ALA A 28 -0.28 -36.55 0.34
CA ALA A 28 -0.86 -37.54 1.25
C ALA A 28 -0.54 -37.17 2.70
N VAL A 29 -1.57 -37.11 3.54
CA VAL A 29 -1.46 -36.75 4.96
C VAL A 29 -0.60 -37.80 5.66
N THR A 30 0.67 -37.47 5.84
CA THR A 30 1.62 -38.28 6.61
C THR A 30 1.62 -37.80 8.06
N VAL A 31 1.94 -38.70 9.00
CA VAL A 31 1.96 -38.39 10.44
C VAL A 31 2.85 -37.17 10.76
N ASN A 32 3.95 -37.00 10.02
CA ASN A 32 4.84 -35.84 10.16
C ASN A 32 4.16 -34.50 9.81
N VAL A 33 3.22 -34.49 8.85
CA VAL A 33 2.45 -33.30 8.48
C VAL A 33 1.48 -32.92 9.60
N VAL A 34 0.82 -33.90 10.21
CA VAL A 34 -0.12 -33.69 11.32
C VAL A 34 0.62 -33.18 12.58
N ILE A 35 1.78 -33.77 12.89
CA ILE A 35 2.62 -33.29 14.00
C ILE A 35 3.11 -31.86 13.72
N GLY A 36 3.53 -31.58 12.48
CA GLY A 36 3.94 -30.25 12.08
C GLY A 36 2.80 -29.20 12.14
N LEU A 37 1.56 -29.61 11.93
CA LEU A 37 0.38 -28.76 12.09
C LEU A 37 0.10 -28.45 13.56
N LEU A 38 0.12 -29.47 14.41
CA LEU A 38 -0.06 -29.32 15.85
C LEU A 38 1.02 -28.44 16.47
N LEU A 39 2.29 -28.64 16.08
CA LEU A 39 3.39 -27.79 16.53
C LEU A 39 3.18 -26.33 16.14
N GLN A 40 2.62 -26.05 14.96
CA GLN A 40 2.43 -24.67 14.50
C GLN A 40 1.24 -23.98 15.17
N ILE A 41 0.20 -24.73 15.53
CA ILE A 41 -0.89 -24.24 16.37
C ILE A 41 -0.40 -23.94 17.79
N VAL A 42 0.52 -24.75 18.33
CA VAL A 42 1.07 -24.55 19.68
C VAL A 42 2.18 -23.49 19.71
N LEU A 43 2.98 -23.36 18.67
CA LEU A 43 4.06 -22.36 18.57
C LEU A 43 3.70 -21.16 17.70
N TRP A 44 2.41 -20.88 17.49
CA TRP A 44 1.96 -19.77 16.64
C TRP A 44 2.64 -18.42 16.97
N PRO A 45 2.93 -18.03 18.23
CA PRO A 45 3.57 -16.74 18.50
C PRO A 45 4.97 -16.63 17.90
N VAL A 46 5.73 -17.73 17.87
CA VAL A 46 7.07 -17.78 17.27
C VAL A 46 6.98 -17.63 15.75
N PHE A 47 5.98 -18.24 15.13
CA PHE A 47 5.73 -18.10 13.69
C PHE A 47 5.27 -16.68 13.33
N THR A 48 4.41 -16.06 14.14
CA THR A 48 4.00 -14.67 13.96
C THR A 48 5.20 -13.72 14.02
N VAL A 49 6.06 -13.86 15.03
CA VAL A 49 7.28 -13.03 15.13
C VAL A 49 8.19 -13.24 13.92
N ARG A 50 8.38 -14.49 13.47
CA ARG A 50 9.19 -14.76 12.29
C ARG A 50 8.59 -14.17 11.01
N MET A 51 7.28 -14.20 10.86
CA MET A 51 6.58 -13.61 9.72
C MET A 51 6.66 -12.08 9.74
N LEU A 52 6.54 -11.48 10.93
CA LEU A 52 6.70 -10.04 11.14
C LEU A 52 8.14 -9.56 10.87
N VAL A 53 9.15 -10.36 11.25
CA VAL A 53 10.56 -10.05 11.06
C VAL A 53 11.02 -10.32 9.62
N GLY A 54 10.38 -11.24 8.90
CA GLY A 54 10.68 -11.55 7.49
C GLY A 54 10.33 -10.42 6.51
N ASP A 55 9.52 -9.45 6.92
CA ASP A 55 9.05 -8.32 6.10
C ASP A 55 9.86 -7.02 6.35
N SER A 56 10.99 -7.13 7.05
CA SER A 56 11.78 -5.99 7.56
C SER A 56 12.43 -5.10 6.48
N GLY A 57 12.37 -5.50 5.21
CA GLY A 57 12.78 -4.63 4.08
C GLY A 57 11.74 -3.55 3.72
N SER A 58 10.48 -3.70 4.11
CA SER A 58 9.40 -2.73 3.83
C SER A 58 9.11 -1.76 4.99
N ALA A 59 9.65 -2.04 6.18
CA ALA A 59 9.33 -1.31 7.40
C ALA A 59 9.81 0.16 7.42
N GLU A 60 10.94 0.49 6.77
CA GLU A 60 11.43 1.87 6.71
C GLU A 60 10.56 2.75 5.80
N ALA A 61 10.14 2.23 4.64
CA ALA A 61 9.24 2.94 3.74
C ALA A 61 7.81 3.02 4.29
N GLY A 62 7.34 2.00 5.01
CA GLY A 62 6.04 2.03 5.69
C GLY A 62 5.96 3.11 6.75
N ASN A 63 6.99 3.23 7.60
CA ASN A 63 7.05 4.26 8.64
C ASN A 63 7.05 5.69 8.06
N GLU A 64 7.71 5.91 6.93
CA GLU A 64 7.74 7.22 6.28
C GLU A 64 6.41 7.57 5.61
N LEU A 65 5.74 6.59 4.98
CA LEU A 65 4.41 6.80 4.39
C LEU A 65 3.35 7.10 5.46
N ASP A 66 3.39 6.41 6.60
CA ASP A 66 2.48 6.66 7.73
C ASP A 66 2.69 8.07 8.31
N ARG A 67 3.96 8.52 8.38
CA ARG A 67 4.31 9.89 8.79
C ARG A 67 3.73 10.91 7.82
N LEU A 68 3.98 10.75 6.53
CA LEU A 68 3.49 11.67 5.49
C LEU A 68 1.96 11.71 5.43
N GLN A 69 1.30 10.58 5.59
CA GLN A 69 -0.16 10.51 5.69
C GLN A 69 -0.66 11.36 6.86
N SER A 70 -0.09 11.16 8.05
CA SER A 70 -0.48 11.88 9.26
C SER A 70 -0.27 13.39 9.13
N GLU A 71 0.80 13.82 8.46
CA GLU A 71 1.08 15.24 8.21
C GLU A 71 0.09 15.87 7.23
N ILE A 72 -0.27 15.16 6.15
CA ILE A 72 -1.31 15.62 5.21
C ILE A 72 -2.66 15.70 5.93
N GLU A 73 -3.01 14.70 6.74
CA GLU A 73 -4.24 14.70 7.52
C GLU A 73 -4.32 15.90 8.47
N HIS A 74 -3.23 16.16 9.20
CA HIS A 74 -3.17 17.27 10.15
C HIS A 74 -3.23 18.64 9.46
N LEU A 75 -2.65 18.79 8.26
CA LEU A 75 -2.67 20.06 7.54
C LEU A 75 -4.01 20.32 6.85
N ALA A 76 -4.57 19.31 6.21
CA ALA A 76 -5.69 19.48 5.31
C ALA A 76 -7.06 19.21 5.95
N PHE A 77 -7.10 18.55 7.11
CA PHE A 77 -8.36 18.09 7.72
C PHE A 77 -8.53 18.48 9.19
N THR A 78 -7.86 19.54 9.68
CA THR A 78 -7.97 20.03 11.07
C THR A 78 -9.42 20.26 11.50
N ASP A 79 -10.23 20.84 10.61
CA ASP A 79 -11.67 21.08 10.80
C ASP A 79 -12.55 20.20 9.88
N GLY A 80 -11.93 19.18 9.28
CA GLY A 80 -12.58 18.32 8.29
C GLY A 80 -13.60 17.38 8.90
N SER A 81 -14.59 16.98 8.09
CA SER A 81 -15.51 15.91 8.51
C SER A 81 -14.77 14.57 8.59
N ALA A 82 -15.15 13.72 9.54
CA ALA A 82 -14.57 12.38 9.66
C ALA A 82 -14.69 11.57 8.36
N SER A 83 -15.77 11.77 7.58
CA SER A 83 -15.95 11.14 6.27
C SER A 83 -14.84 11.50 5.30
N ALA A 84 -14.50 12.79 5.20
CA ALA A 84 -13.47 13.27 4.28
C ALA A 84 -12.08 12.70 4.63
N ILE A 85 -11.79 12.52 5.92
CA ILE A 85 -10.56 11.88 6.39
C ILE A 85 -10.54 10.39 5.99
N PHE A 86 -11.65 9.66 6.16
CA PHE A 86 -11.71 8.25 5.74
C PHE A 86 -11.56 8.08 4.23
N ASP A 87 -12.22 8.94 3.44
CA ASP A 87 -12.12 8.91 1.99
C ASP A 87 -10.67 9.18 1.54
N PHE A 88 -10.01 10.17 2.15
CA PHE A 88 -8.58 10.42 1.91
C PHE A 88 -7.71 9.21 2.28
N ARG A 89 -7.90 8.61 3.45
CA ARG A 89 -7.14 7.44 3.90
C ARG A 89 -7.28 6.26 2.95
N GLU A 90 -8.48 6.03 2.43
CA GLU A 90 -8.73 4.96 1.47
C GLU A 90 -7.98 5.21 0.15
N VAL A 91 -8.07 6.43 -0.39
CA VAL A 91 -7.34 6.80 -1.61
C VAL A 91 -5.83 6.71 -1.40
N PHE A 92 -5.32 7.21 -0.28
CA PHE A 92 -3.90 7.15 0.09
C PHE A 92 -3.38 5.71 0.18
N ALA A 93 -4.07 4.86 0.95
CA ALA A 93 -3.67 3.46 1.14
C ALA A 93 -3.75 2.66 -0.17
N ARG A 94 -4.77 2.92 -0.99
CA ARG A 94 -4.94 2.27 -2.30
C ARG A 94 -3.82 2.67 -3.26
N TYR A 95 -3.53 3.97 -3.36
CA TYR A 95 -2.47 4.49 -4.23
C TYR A 95 -1.10 3.96 -3.84
N THR A 96 -0.74 4.09 -2.55
CA THR A 96 0.58 3.66 -2.05
C THR A 96 0.75 2.15 -2.16
N GLY A 97 -0.26 1.38 -1.77
CA GLY A 97 -0.24 -0.08 -1.85
C GLY A 97 -0.12 -0.60 -3.29
N LEU A 98 -0.88 -0.02 -4.23
CA LEU A 98 -0.79 -0.41 -5.65
C LEU A 98 0.54 0.00 -6.29
N SER A 99 1.07 1.18 -5.93
CA SER A 99 2.36 1.64 -6.44
C SER A 99 3.52 0.79 -5.92
N GLN A 100 3.50 0.42 -4.65
CA GLN A 100 4.45 -0.54 -4.08
C GLN A 100 4.33 -1.91 -4.77
N ALA A 101 3.11 -2.44 -4.91
CA ALA A 101 2.89 -3.73 -5.57
C ALA A 101 3.34 -3.74 -7.03
N ALA A 102 3.16 -2.63 -7.77
CA ALA A 102 3.61 -2.51 -9.16
C ALA A 102 5.14 -2.51 -9.29
N ASN A 103 5.83 -2.04 -8.25
CA ASN A 103 7.29 -1.95 -8.18
C ASN A 103 7.98 -3.19 -7.60
N VAL A 104 7.24 -4.09 -6.95
CA VAL A 104 7.78 -5.40 -6.55
C VAL A 104 7.96 -6.25 -7.80
N GLU A 105 9.19 -6.70 -8.05
CA GLU A 105 9.45 -7.72 -9.07
C GLU A 105 8.61 -8.95 -8.74
N VAL A 106 7.80 -9.39 -9.70
CA VAL A 106 6.92 -10.56 -9.53
C VAL A 106 7.81 -11.78 -9.28
N GLY A 107 7.96 -12.14 -8.00
CA GLY A 107 8.60 -13.37 -7.59
C GLY A 107 7.91 -14.53 -8.29
N SER A 108 8.63 -15.18 -9.20
CA SER A 108 8.11 -16.20 -10.12
C SER A 108 7.62 -17.49 -9.44
N GLY A 109 7.70 -17.58 -8.11
CA GLY A 109 7.50 -18.84 -7.37
C GLY A 109 6.05 -19.16 -6.97
N GLN A 110 5.15 -18.18 -6.80
CA GLN A 110 3.82 -18.48 -6.24
C GLN A 110 2.77 -18.88 -7.29
N VAL A 111 2.99 -18.50 -8.55
CA VAL A 111 2.04 -18.71 -9.64
C VAL A 111 2.29 -20.05 -10.37
N SER A 112 3.51 -20.60 -10.31
CA SER A 112 3.83 -21.93 -10.86
C SER A 112 2.97 -23.03 -10.25
N ASP A 113 2.70 -22.94 -8.95
CA ASP A 113 1.97 -23.95 -8.18
C ASP A 113 0.53 -24.15 -8.67
N ILE A 114 -0.11 -23.11 -9.25
CA ILE A 114 -1.48 -23.20 -9.75
C ILE A 114 -1.53 -24.02 -11.05
N PHE A 115 -0.53 -23.86 -11.92
CA PHE A 115 -0.48 -24.54 -13.22
C PHE A 115 0.12 -25.94 -13.16
N GLU A 116 0.94 -26.22 -12.14
CA GLU A 116 1.39 -27.58 -11.82
C GLU A 116 0.21 -28.47 -11.38
N ILE A 117 -0.76 -27.92 -10.65
CA ILE A 117 -1.97 -28.65 -10.21
C ILE A 117 -2.96 -28.85 -11.35
N GLY A 118 -3.04 -27.88 -12.26
CA GLY A 118 -3.90 -27.94 -13.44
C GLY A 118 -3.43 -28.91 -14.54
N LYS A 119 -2.29 -29.59 -14.38
CA LYS A 119 -1.63 -30.41 -15.41
C LYS A 119 -1.48 -29.67 -16.75
N SER A 120 -1.13 -28.39 -16.73
CA SER A 120 -0.87 -27.69 -17.98
C SER A 120 0.35 -28.32 -18.67
N GLU A 121 0.32 -28.48 -19.99
CA GLU A 121 1.42 -29.06 -20.76
C GLU A 121 2.73 -28.26 -20.62
N ASN A 122 2.64 -26.98 -20.25
CA ASN A 122 3.78 -26.12 -19.98
C ASN A 122 3.46 -25.09 -18.86
N PRO A 123 3.70 -25.45 -17.58
CA PRO A 123 3.35 -24.61 -16.43
C PRO A 123 4.19 -23.33 -16.36
N GLN A 124 5.42 -23.35 -16.89
CA GLN A 124 6.28 -22.16 -16.94
C GLN A 124 5.70 -21.11 -17.88
N LEU A 125 5.25 -21.52 -19.07
CA LEU A 125 4.61 -20.61 -20.02
C LEU A 125 3.28 -20.06 -19.47
N ALA A 126 2.45 -20.91 -18.87
CA ALA A 126 1.18 -20.49 -18.28
C ALA A 126 1.38 -19.48 -17.12
N THR A 127 2.42 -19.71 -16.30
CA THR A 127 2.84 -18.79 -15.23
C THR A 127 3.27 -17.44 -15.79
N ALA A 128 4.10 -17.44 -16.83
CA ALA A 128 4.55 -16.21 -17.48
C ALA A 128 3.38 -15.42 -18.09
N ILE A 129 2.43 -16.10 -18.74
CA ILE A 129 1.23 -15.46 -19.32
C ILE A 129 0.36 -14.85 -18.21
N LEU A 130 0.11 -15.58 -17.11
CA LEU A 130 -0.69 -15.07 -16.02
C LEU A 130 0.00 -13.90 -15.30
N ALA A 131 1.32 -14.00 -15.06
CA ALA A 131 2.11 -12.91 -14.49
C ALA A 131 2.04 -11.66 -15.35
N ARG A 132 2.16 -11.80 -16.67
CA ARG A 132 1.99 -10.68 -17.62
C ARG A 132 0.61 -10.06 -17.51
N ARG A 133 -0.46 -10.86 -17.57
CA ARG A 133 -1.84 -10.37 -17.47
C ARG A 133 -2.11 -9.66 -16.14
N ASN A 134 -1.60 -10.21 -15.04
CA ASN A 134 -1.74 -9.61 -13.72
C ASN A 134 -0.97 -8.29 -13.62
N ARG A 135 0.23 -8.22 -14.22
CA ARG A 135 1.00 -6.96 -14.31
C ARG A 135 0.23 -5.89 -15.09
N GLU A 136 -0.37 -6.23 -16.22
CA GLU A 136 -1.20 -5.29 -17.00
C GLU A 136 -2.39 -4.76 -16.18
N LYS A 137 -3.09 -5.64 -15.45
CA LYS A 137 -4.17 -5.23 -14.55
C LYS A 137 -3.68 -4.34 -13.41
N LEU A 138 -2.54 -4.70 -12.82
CA LEU A 138 -1.95 -3.95 -11.72
C LEU A 138 -1.56 -2.53 -12.15
N ILE A 139 -0.92 -2.39 -13.31
CA ILE A 139 -0.59 -1.09 -13.90
C ILE A 139 -1.86 -0.25 -14.14
N PHE A 140 -2.92 -0.86 -14.67
CA PHE A 140 -4.19 -0.15 -14.89
C PHE A 140 -4.80 0.38 -13.58
N HIS A 141 -4.84 -0.45 -12.54
CA HIS A 141 -5.37 -0.05 -11.24
C HIS A 141 -4.47 0.98 -10.56
N GLN A 142 -3.15 0.84 -10.66
CA GLN A 142 -2.18 1.81 -10.15
C GLN A 142 -2.36 3.17 -10.80
N MET A 143 -2.53 3.23 -12.12
CA MET A 143 -2.80 4.46 -12.86
C MET A 143 -4.11 5.13 -12.41
N THR A 144 -5.17 4.34 -12.20
CA THR A 144 -6.45 4.87 -11.72
C THR A 144 -6.32 5.45 -10.32
N ALA A 145 -5.63 4.72 -9.42
CA ALA A 145 -5.40 5.18 -8.05
C ALA A 145 -4.47 6.41 -7.98
N ARG A 146 -3.50 6.54 -8.89
CA ARG A 146 -2.69 7.77 -9.02
C ARG A 146 -3.57 8.96 -9.37
N ASN A 147 -4.43 8.83 -10.39
CA ASN A 147 -5.29 9.93 -10.80
C ASN A 147 -6.23 10.35 -9.66
N GLU A 148 -6.85 9.38 -8.97
CA GLU A 148 -7.69 9.64 -7.79
C GLU A 148 -6.89 10.38 -6.70
N PHE A 149 -5.65 9.95 -6.42
CA PHE A 149 -4.78 10.60 -5.45
C PHE A 149 -4.43 12.03 -5.84
N VAL A 150 -3.97 12.26 -7.07
CA VAL A 150 -3.62 13.58 -7.59
C VAL A 150 -4.85 14.52 -7.58
N ASP A 151 -6.03 14.01 -7.94
CA ASP A 151 -7.28 14.77 -7.91
C ASP A 151 -7.61 15.22 -6.47
N VAL A 152 -7.54 14.31 -5.50
CA VAL A 152 -7.76 14.64 -4.07
C VAL A 152 -6.74 15.68 -3.61
N ILE A 153 -5.45 15.49 -3.89
CA ILE A 153 -4.40 16.44 -3.52
C ILE A 153 -4.62 17.80 -4.17
N SER A 154 -5.05 17.85 -5.44
CA SER A 154 -5.33 19.11 -6.13
C SER A 154 -6.46 19.89 -5.46
N GLY A 155 -7.48 19.20 -4.94
CA GLY A 155 -8.56 19.80 -4.17
C GLY A 155 -8.08 20.36 -2.83
N LEU A 156 -7.27 19.61 -2.10
CA LEU A 156 -6.72 20.04 -0.80
C LEU A 156 -5.72 21.20 -0.96
N ALA A 157 -4.98 21.22 -2.06
CA ALA A 157 -3.96 22.23 -2.35
C ALA A 157 -4.52 23.64 -2.58
N ILE A 158 -5.84 23.77 -2.82
CA ILE A 158 -6.51 25.07 -2.95
C ILE A 158 -6.37 25.87 -1.66
N ASP A 159 -6.63 25.23 -0.52
CA ASP A 159 -6.60 25.86 0.81
C ASP A 159 -5.24 25.67 1.48
N GLN A 160 -4.55 24.56 1.21
CA GLN A 160 -3.29 24.18 1.85
C GLN A 160 -2.24 23.78 0.81
N PRO A 161 -1.56 24.74 0.15
CA PRO A 161 -0.61 24.46 -0.93
C PRO A 161 0.60 23.62 -0.47
N GLU A 162 0.91 23.63 0.84
CA GLU A 162 1.96 22.81 1.46
C GLU A 162 1.71 21.30 1.29
N VAL A 163 0.46 20.89 1.10
CA VAL A 163 0.07 19.49 0.87
C VAL A 163 0.70 18.94 -0.43
N ILE A 164 0.94 19.78 -1.45
CA ILE A 164 1.60 19.34 -2.69
C ILE A 164 3.03 18.83 -2.40
N ALA A 165 3.77 19.52 -1.51
CA ALA A 165 5.14 19.14 -1.19
C ALA A 165 5.20 17.79 -0.44
N LEU A 166 4.23 17.52 0.42
CA LEU A 166 4.09 16.23 1.10
C LEU A 166 3.64 15.13 0.14
N ALA A 167 2.66 15.40 -0.71
CA ALA A 167 2.21 14.46 -1.73
C ALA A 167 3.34 14.09 -2.72
N THR A 168 4.21 15.04 -3.04
CA THR A 168 5.39 14.78 -3.87
C THR A 168 6.37 13.85 -3.17
N GLN A 169 6.57 14.02 -1.86
CA GLN A 169 7.38 13.08 -1.06
C GLN A 169 6.78 11.68 -1.05
N VAL A 170 5.45 11.56 -0.95
CA VAL A 170 4.75 10.26 -1.06
C VAL A 170 5.05 9.60 -2.41
N ALA A 171 4.94 10.34 -3.51
CA ALA A 171 5.23 9.84 -4.86
C ALA A 171 6.70 9.39 -5.00
N VAL A 172 7.64 10.10 -4.38
CA VAL A 172 9.07 9.72 -4.31
C VAL A 172 9.25 8.41 -3.54
N CYS A 173 8.60 8.27 -2.36
CA CYS A 173 8.67 7.04 -1.55
C CYS A 173 8.19 5.81 -2.31
N VAL A 174 7.13 5.95 -3.12
CA VAL A 174 6.59 4.86 -3.93
C VAL A 174 7.21 4.76 -5.32
N LYS A 175 8.20 5.59 -5.67
CA LYS A 175 8.91 5.61 -6.96
C LYS A 175 7.97 5.77 -8.18
N ASP A 176 6.99 6.66 -8.08
CA ASP A 176 6.07 6.98 -9.18
C ASP A 176 6.46 8.31 -9.84
N GLU A 177 7.29 8.22 -10.88
CA GLU A 177 7.82 9.39 -11.60
C GLU A 177 6.72 10.26 -12.24
N LEU A 178 5.66 9.63 -12.75
CA LEU A 178 4.55 10.35 -13.38
C LEU A 178 3.76 11.16 -12.35
N ALA A 179 3.54 10.61 -11.15
CA ALA A 179 2.89 11.36 -10.08
C ALA A 179 3.74 12.57 -9.63
N ILE A 180 5.07 12.43 -9.60
CA ILE A 180 5.98 13.55 -9.30
C ILE A 180 5.82 14.67 -10.32
N GLU A 181 5.77 14.33 -11.63
CA GLU A 181 5.59 15.31 -12.70
C GLU A 181 4.21 16.01 -12.62
N GLU A 182 3.14 15.24 -12.42
CA GLU A 182 1.78 15.76 -12.29
C GLU A 182 1.63 16.70 -11.09
N LEU A 183 2.17 16.32 -9.92
CA LEU A 183 2.15 17.16 -8.71
C LEU A 183 3.02 18.41 -8.86
N ALA A 184 4.18 18.30 -9.52
CA ALA A 184 5.03 19.45 -9.80
C ALA A 184 4.34 20.47 -10.72
N ALA A 185 3.54 20.00 -11.68
CA ALA A 185 2.74 20.87 -12.55
C ALA A 185 1.72 21.71 -11.76
N LEU A 186 1.11 21.15 -10.72
CA LEU A 186 0.16 21.87 -9.85
C LEU A 186 0.82 23.06 -9.12
N THR A 187 2.07 22.91 -8.66
CA THR A 187 2.85 24.02 -8.07
C THR A 187 3.15 25.16 -9.05
N SER A 188 3.29 24.86 -10.34
CA SER A 188 3.56 25.90 -11.35
C SER A 188 2.33 26.78 -11.65
N HIS A 189 1.12 26.26 -11.38
CA HIS A 189 -0.14 26.98 -11.59
C HIS A 189 -0.63 27.77 -10.37
N SER A 190 -0.07 27.53 -9.18
CA SER A 190 -0.48 28.20 -7.94
C SER A 190 0.31 29.48 -7.60
N SER A 191 1.26 29.92 -8.44
CA SER A 191 1.91 31.24 -8.28
C SER A 191 0.97 32.39 -8.66
N PRO A 192 0.56 33.27 -7.71
CA PRO A 192 -0.32 34.37 -8.03
C PRO A 192 0.40 35.47 -8.80
N SER A 193 -0.22 35.87 -9.90
CA SER A 193 -0.06 37.16 -10.56
C SER A 193 -0.20 38.30 -9.55
N ASN A 194 0.93 38.77 -9.00
CA ASN A 194 0.99 40.02 -8.25
C ASN A 194 1.40 41.15 -9.22
N SER A 195 0.54 41.46 -10.19
CA SER A 195 0.64 42.67 -11.01
C SER A 195 -0.14 43.80 -10.34
N LYS A 196 0.39 44.29 -9.21
CA LYS A 196 -0.02 45.59 -8.70
C LYS A 196 0.77 46.64 -9.48
N LYS A 197 0.12 47.20 -10.50
CA LYS A 197 0.59 48.40 -11.22
C LYS A 197 0.63 49.56 -10.23
N ASP A 198 1.79 49.82 -9.65
CA ASP A 198 2.09 51.14 -9.09
C ASP A 198 2.31 52.09 -10.27
N HIS A 199 1.30 52.90 -10.55
CA HIS A 199 1.44 54.06 -11.42
C HIS A 199 2.26 55.14 -10.68
N PRO A 200 3.39 55.61 -11.23
CA PRO A 200 4.01 56.83 -10.75
C PRO A 200 3.22 58.02 -11.30
N VAL A 201 2.47 58.72 -10.45
CA VAL A 201 2.04 60.09 -10.75
C VAL A 201 3.10 61.02 -10.18
N ALA A 202 4.11 61.29 -10.99
CA ALA A 202 4.82 62.55 -10.95
C ALA A 202 4.17 63.46 -12.01
N ILE A 203 3.74 64.66 -11.61
CA ILE A 203 3.93 65.91 -12.35
C ILE A 203 3.83 67.04 -11.33
N ALA A 204 4.84 67.90 -11.39
CA ALA A 204 5.04 69.11 -10.65
C ALA A 204 4.24 70.29 -11.22
N ALA A 205 3.86 71.23 -10.34
CA ALA A 205 4.01 72.71 -10.46
C ALA A 205 3.18 73.38 -9.36
#